data_AF-A0A8D3BFX3-F1
#
_entry.id   AF-A0A8D3BFX3-F1
#
_cell.length_a   1.000
_cell.length_b   1.000
_cell.length_c   1.000
_cell.angle_alpha   90.00
_cell.angle_beta   90.00
_cell.angle_gamma   90.00
#
_symmetry.space_group_name_H-M   'P 1'
#
loop_
_entity.id
_entity.type
_entity.pdbx_description
1 polymer ?
#
loop_
_entity_poly.entity_id
_entity_poly.type
_entity_poly.pdbx_seq_one_letter_code
_entity_poly.pdbx_strand_id
1 'polypeptide(L)'
;MPVESLEERTVEVLQLPEGVDEELLYLYFENKRRSGGGPLVSVEKRGDHATLVFEDADAAAKVLSKEHHVLHNVELSVRRSRPKDPCRLLLRGINPNTVIEMIELYVENMMGLNVTDYSLWPSPERDVILIQLSQPLSKGL
;
A
#
# COMPACT_ATOMS: atom_id res chain seq x y z
N MET A 1 6.13 23.91 8.36
CA MET A 1 4.95 23.10 8.01
C MET A 1 5.38 21.65 8.06
N PRO A 2 4.78 20.78 8.88
CA PRO A 2 5.03 19.35 8.75
C PRO A 2 4.53 18.95 7.37
N VAL A 3 5.37 18.25 6.60
CA VAL A 3 4.94 17.63 5.36
C VAL A 3 4.00 16.51 5.78
N GLU A 4 2.70 16.66 5.57
CA GLU A 4 1.74 15.58 5.84
C GLU A 4 2.19 14.33 5.11
N SER A 5 2.38 13.25 5.86
CA SER A 5 2.89 12.01 5.29
C SER A 5 1.85 11.45 4.32
N LEU A 6 2.29 10.84 3.21
CA LEU A 6 1.39 10.17 2.28
C LEU A 6 0.53 9.12 2.99
N GLU A 7 1.08 8.48 4.02
CA GLU A 7 0.41 7.48 4.85
C GLU A 7 -0.81 8.04 5.58
N GLU A 8 -0.70 9.23 6.19
CA GLU A 8 -1.81 9.88 6.89
C GLU A 8 -2.96 10.29 5.95
N ARG A 9 -2.64 10.52 4.68
CA ARG A 9 -3.59 10.87 3.63
C ARG A 9 -4.14 9.66 2.86
N THR A 10 -3.68 8.44 3.18
CA THR A 10 -4.06 7.23 2.43
C THR A 10 -5.00 6.34 3.23
N VAL A 11 -6.10 5.96 2.59
CA VAL A 11 -7.15 5.12 3.16
C VAL A 11 -7.37 3.90 2.26
N GLU A 12 -7.54 2.74 2.86
CA GLU A 12 -7.96 1.52 2.18
C GLU A 12 -9.46 1.27 2.40
N VAL A 13 -10.16 0.98 1.30
CA VAL A 13 -11.54 0.53 1.30
C VAL A 13 -11.56 -0.96 0.94
N LEU A 14 -12.25 -1.76 1.73
CA LEU A 14 -12.36 -3.20 1.60
C LEU A 14 -13.82 -3.60 1.35
N GLN A 15 -14.01 -4.84 0.89
CA GLN A 15 -15.34 -5.44 0.65
C GLN A 15 -16.13 -4.68 -0.42
N LEU A 16 -15.45 -4.19 -1.46
CA LEU A 16 -16.09 -3.52 -2.59
C LEU A 16 -16.94 -4.52 -3.38
N PRO A 17 -18.21 -4.18 -3.69
CA PRO A 17 -19.02 -4.98 -4.58
C PRO A 17 -18.52 -4.88 -6.03
N GLU A 18 -18.77 -5.91 -6.85
CA GLU A 18 -18.30 -5.99 -8.24
C GLU A 18 -18.77 -4.80 -9.10
N GLY A 19 -19.94 -4.22 -8.78
CA GLY A 19 -20.51 -3.08 -9.51
C GLY A 19 -20.00 -1.70 -9.12
N VAL A 20 -19.08 -1.58 -8.16
CA VAL A 20 -18.49 -0.29 -7.77
C VAL A 20 -17.19 -0.06 -8.53
N ASP A 21 -17.13 1.01 -9.31
CA ASP A 21 -15.93 1.45 -10.01
C ASP A 21 -15.19 2.58 -9.26
N GLU A 22 -14.06 3.01 -9.82
CA GLU A 22 -13.24 4.07 -9.24
C GLU A 22 -13.95 5.42 -9.23
N GLU A 23 -14.81 5.70 -10.21
CA GLU A 23 -15.54 6.96 -10.32
C GLU A 23 -16.60 7.09 -9.21
N LEU A 24 -17.34 6.01 -8.94
CA LEU A 24 -18.29 5.94 -7.83
C LEU A 24 -17.62 6.10 -6.47
N LEU A 25 -16.44 5.50 -6.29
CA LEU A 25 -15.62 5.68 -5.09
C LEU A 25 -15.16 7.13 -4.96
N TYR A 26 -14.64 7.71 -6.05
CA TYR A 26 -14.20 9.10 -6.08
C TYR A 26 -15.34 10.04 -5.65
N LEU A 27 -16.50 9.94 -6.30
CA LEU A 27 -17.68 10.77 -6.00
C LEU A 27 -18.19 10.60 -4.56
N TYR A 28 -18.15 9.38 -4.03
CA TYR A 28 -18.59 9.11 -2.66
C TYR A 28 -17.64 9.69 -1.63
N PHE A 29 -16.33 9.44 -1.78
CA PHE A 29 -15.32 9.83 -0.80
C PHE A 29 -14.94 11.32 -0.89
N GLU A 30 -15.09 11.96 -2.04
CA GLU A 30 -14.95 13.42 -2.18
C GLU A 30 -16.07 14.19 -1.45
N ASN A 31 -17.25 13.58 -1.31
CA ASN A 31 -18.42 14.21 -0.72
C ASN A 31 -18.33 14.32 0.81
N LYS A 32 -17.94 15.49 1.30
CA LYS A 32 -17.88 15.87 2.73
C LYS A 32 -19.13 15.47 3.55
N ARG A 33 -20.33 15.57 2.98
CA ARG A 33 -21.58 15.26 3.70
C ARG A 33 -21.82 13.75 3.80
N ARG A 34 -21.44 12.98 2.78
CA ARG A 34 -21.67 11.53 2.73
C ARG A 34 -20.59 10.77 3.47
N SER A 35 -19.32 10.97 3.12
CA SER A 35 -18.18 10.23 3.65
C SER A 35 -17.46 10.95 4.79
N GLY A 36 -17.63 12.26 4.94
CA GLY A 36 -16.76 13.09 5.79
C GLY A 36 -15.42 13.45 5.15
N GLY A 37 -15.17 13.00 3.91
CA GLY A 37 -13.90 13.14 3.20
C GLY A 37 -13.71 14.50 2.54
N GLY A 38 -13.12 14.50 1.34
CA GLY A 38 -12.69 15.71 0.65
C GLY A 38 -11.92 15.39 -0.62
N PRO A 39 -11.30 16.40 -1.25
CA PRO A 39 -10.59 16.24 -2.51
C PRO A 39 -9.61 15.05 -2.49
N LEU A 40 -9.64 14.27 -3.57
CA LEU A 40 -8.83 13.08 -3.75
C LEU A 40 -7.76 13.35 -4.81
N VAL A 41 -6.53 12.95 -4.51
CA VAL A 41 -5.40 12.94 -5.45
C VAL A 41 -5.51 11.73 -6.39
N SER A 42 -5.89 10.57 -5.85
CA SER A 42 -6.00 9.33 -6.63
C SER A 42 -6.93 8.32 -5.99
N VAL A 43 -7.57 7.51 -6.83
CA VAL A 43 -8.31 6.30 -6.46
C VAL A 43 -7.76 5.16 -7.29
N GLU A 44 -7.32 4.08 -6.64
CA GLU A 44 -6.82 2.89 -7.32
C GLU A 44 -7.58 1.67 -6.80
N LYS A 45 -8.43 1.06 -7.65
CA LYS A 45 -9.19 -0.13 -7.33
C LYS A 45 -8.45 -1.38 -7.80
N ARG A 46 -8.36 -2.38 -6.94
CA ARG A 46 -7.79 -3.70 -7.22
C ARG A 46 -8.76 -4.77 -6.71
N GLY A 47 -9.56 -5.34 -7.61
CA GLY A 47 -10.53 -6.38 -7.25
C GLY A 47 -11.59 -5.89 -6.26
N ASP A 48 -11.58 -6.43 -5.05
CA ASP A 48 -12.52 -6.15 -3.95
C ASP A 48 -12.04 -5.06 -2.98
N HIS A 49 -10.89 -4.43 -3.26
CA HIS A 49 -10.32 -3.36 -2.45
C HIS A 49 -9.92 -2.15 -3.29
N ALA A 50 -9.88 -0.97 -2.67
CA ALA A 50 -9.37 0.25 -3.28
C ALA A 50 -8.50 1.04 -2.32
N THR A 51 -7.53 1.76 -2.87
CA THR A 51 -6.67 2.69 -2.15
C THR A 51 -7.03 4.10 -2.58
N LEU A 52 -7.33 4.95 -1.60
CA LEU A 52 -7.71 6.35 -1.78
C LEU A 52 -6.61 7.23 -1.21
N VAL A 53 -6.16 8.22 -1.98
CA VAL A 53 -5.22 9.24 -1.50
C VAL A 53 -5.94 10.57 -1.47
N PHE A 54 -6.09 11.16 -0.29
CA PHE A 54 -6.68 12.48 -0.11
C PHE A 54 -5.64 13.59 -0.30
N GLU A 55 -6.10 14.78 -0.67
CA GLU A 55 -5.22 15.96 -0.69
C GLU A 55 -4.74 16.32 0.72
N ASP A 56 -5.61 16.12 1.73
CA ASP A 56 -5.47 16.60 3.11
C ASP A 56 -5.68 15.46 4.12
N ALA A 57 -4.82 15.39 5.15
CA ALA A 57 -4.85 14.34 6.17
C ALA A 57 -6.10 14.38 7.06
N ASP A 58 -6.70 15.56 7.30
CA ASP A 58 -7.94 15.69 8.06
C ASP A 58 -9.11 15.06 7.33
N ALA A 59 -9.13 15.11 5.99
CA ALA A 59 -10.16 14.45 5.20
C ALA A 59 -10.09 12.92 5.36
N ALA A 60 -8.88 12.36 5.30
CA ALA A 60 -8.66 10.95 5.57
C ALA A 60 -9.06 10.57 7.01
N ALA A 61 -8.67 11.37 8.00
CA ALA A 61 -9.01 11.13 9.41
C ALA A 61 -10.53 11.14 9.67
N LYS A 62 -11.27 12.05 9.03
CA LYS A 62 -12.74 12.12 9.13
C LYS A 62 -13.44 10.94 8.46
N VAL A 63 -12.91 10.48 7.33
CA VAL A 63 -13.40 9.26 6.67
C VAL A 63 -13.19 8.04 7.57
N LEU A 64 -12.03 7.96 8.23
CA LEU A 64 -11.69 6.86 9.14
C LEU A 64 -12.48 6.89 10.47
N SER A 65 -12.89 8.07 10.94
CA SER A 65 -13.68 8.21 12.17
C SER A 65 -15.16 7.94 11.98
N LYS A 66 -15.63 7.94 10.73
CA LYS A 66 -17.01 7.57 10.40
C LYS A 66 -17.19 6.06 10.53
N GLU A 67 -18.11 5.64 11.39
CA GLU A 67 -18.34 4.22 11.69
C GLU A 67 -18.83 3.42 10.47
N HIS A 68 -19.76 3.96 9.68
CA HIS A 68 -20.42 3.22 8.60
C HIS A 68 -20.31 4.00 7.29
N HIS A 69 -19.78 3.36 6.25
CA HIS A 69 -19.81 3.88 4.88
C HIS A 69 -20.75 3.01 4.04
N VAL A 70 -21.75 3.63 3.40
CA VAL A 70 -22.74 2.88 2.61
C VAL A 70 -22.76 3.40 1.19
N LEU A 71 -22.46 2.51 0.26
CA LEU A 71 -22.45 2.76 -1.18
C LEU A 71 -23.20 1.63 -1.88
N HIS A 72 -24.20 1.97 -2.71
CA HIS A 72 -25.07 1.00 -3.37
C HIS A 72 -25.73 -0.04 -2.43
N ASN A 73 -26.20 0.40 -1.25
CA ASN A 73 -26.76 -0.45 -0.20
C ASN A 73 -25.80 -1.53 0.35
N VAL A 74 -24.51 -1.41 0.07
CA VAL A 74 -23.47 -2.25 0.65
C VAL A 74 -22.65 -1.41 1.62
N GLU A 75 -22.39 -2.00 2.78
CA GLU A 75 -21.52 -1.41 3.78
C GLU A 75 -20.06 -1.65 3.39
N LEU A 76 -19.29 -0.57 3.33
CA LEU A 76 -17.88 -0.58 3.00
C LEU A 76 -17.05 -0.58 4.30
N SER A 77 -16.04 -1.44 4.37
CA SER A 77 -15.07 -1.41 5.46
C SER A 77 -13.93 -0.48 5.10
N VAL A 78 -13.70 0.55 5.90
CA VAL A 78 -12.65 1.55 5.65
C VAL A 78 -11.60 1.47 6.75
N ARG A 79 -10.31 1.45 6.37
CA ARG A 79 -9.20 1.40 7.32
C ARG A 79 -8.02 2.27 6.87
N ARG A 80 -7.12 2.58 7.79
CA ARG A 80 -5.82 3.17 7.44
C ARG A 80 -5.09 2.23 6.49
N SER A 81 -4.50 2.78 5.43
CA SER A 81 -3.58 2.01 4.61
C SER A 81 -2.51 1.42 5.51
N ARG A 82 -2.17 0.15 5.28
CA ARG A 82 -1.02 -0.40 5.99
C ARG A 82 0.21 0.42 5.59
N PRO A 83 1.10 0.78 6.53
CA PRO A 83 2.39 1.36 6.17
C PRO A 83 3.05 0.36 5.21
N LYS A 84 3.22 0.78 3.96
CA LYS A 84 4.08 0.04 3.05
C LYS A 84 5.48 0.36 3.53
N ASP A 85 6.19 -0.61 4.08
CA ASP A 85 7.59 -0.41 4.44
C ASP A 85 8.40 -0.44 3.14
N PRO A 86 8.77 0.73 2.58
CA PRO A 86 9.36 0.80 1.25
C PRO A 86 10.81 0.30 1.26
N CYS A 87 11.36 0.04 2.45
CA CYS A 87 12.67 -0.56 2.64
C CYS A 87 12.56 -2.08 2.81
N ARG A 88 11.36 -2.68 2.86
CA ARG A 88 11.20 -4.13 3.07
C ARG A 88 10.48 -4.79 1.92
N LEU A 89 11.16 -5.71 1.26
CA LEU A 89 10.63 -6.48 0.14
C LEU A 89 10.64 -7.97 0.45
N LEU A 90 9.65 -8.70 -0.07
CA LEU A 90 9.61 -10.15 0.02
C LEU A 90 9.91 -10.77 -1.33
N LEU A 91 11.03 -11.49 -1.39
CA LEU A 91 11.36 -12.35 -2.51
C LEU A 91 10.80 -13.74 -2.22
N ARG A 92 9.90 -14.24 -3.08
CA ARG A 92 9.19 -15.52 -2.91
C ARG A 92 9.46 -16.45 -4.07
N GLY A 93 9.24 -17.75 -3.85
CA GLY A 93 9.43 -18.78 -4.87
C GLY A 93 10.89 -19.15 -5.06
N ILE A 94 11.72 -18.90 -4.04
CA ILE A 94 13.11 -19.31 -4.04
C ILE A 94 13.18 -20.81 -3.85
N ASN A 95 13.99 -21.49 -4.66
CA ASN A 95 14.30 -22.89 -4.42
C ASN A 95 15.13 -22.98 -3.12
N PRO A 96 14.72 -23.76 -2.11
CA PRO A 96 15.44 -23.87 -0.84
C PRO A 96 16.91 -24.30 -0.94
N ASN A 97 17.29 -24.92 -2.06
CA ASN A 97 18.66 -25.36 -2.35
C ASN A 97 19.53 -24.28 -3.02
N THR A 98 18.96 -23.12 -3.38
CA THR A 98 19.73 -22.02 -3.96
C THR A 98 20.69 -21.46 -2.92
N VAL A 99 21.96 -21.32 -3.30
CA VAL A 99 23.00 -20.72 -2.46
C VAL A 99 22.75 -19.23 -2.27
N ILE A 100 23.05 -18.70 -1.09
CA ILE A 100 22.70 -17.33 -0.73
C ILE A 100 23.43 -16.29 -1.59
N GLU A 101 24.67 -16.59 -1.98
CA GLU A 101 25.50 -15.74 -2.84
C GLU A 101 24.87 -15.55 -4.23
N MET A 102 24.15 -16.55 -4.74
CA MET A 102 23.42 -16.42 -6.01
C MET A 102 22.20 -15.50 -5.86
N ILE A 103 21.58 -15.49 -4.69
CA ILE A 103 20.44 -14.62 -4.39
C ILE A 103 20.92 -13.18 -4.19
N GLU A 104 22.02 -12.97 -3.48
CA GLU A 104 22.70 -11.68 -3.35
C GLU A 104 22.99 -11.08 -4.72
N LEU A 105 23.65 -11.85 -5.59
CA LEU A 105 23.96 -11.43 -6.96
C LEU A 105 22.69 -11.06 -7.76
N TYR A 106 21.62 -11.85 -7.63
CA TYR A 106 20.34 -11.57 -8.29
C TYR A 106 19.72 -10.26 -7.78
N VAL A 107 19.68 -10.05 -6.46
CA VAL A 107 19.11 -8.84 -5.85
C VAL A 107 19.90 -7.60 -6.23
N GLU A 108 21.23 -7.67 -6.16
CA GLU A 108 22.13 -6.58 -6.55
C GLU A 108 21.91 -6.17 -8.01
N ASN A 109 21.87 -7.15 -8.92
CA ASN A 109 21.70 -6.88 -10.34
C ASN A 109 20.29 -6.37 -10.69
N MET A 110 19.24 -6.88 -10.03
CA MET A 110 17.86 -6.45 -10.28
C MET A 110 17.56 -5.05 -9.74
N MET A 111 18.20 -4.67 -8.63
CA MET A 111 17.91 -3.42 -7.92
C MET A 111 19.01 -2.36 -8.07
N GLY A 112 20.14 -2.68 -8.69
CA GLY A 112 21.29 -1.77 -8.83
C GLY A 112 21.93 -1.40 -7.49
N LEU A 113 21.95 -2.35 -6.54
CA LEU A 113 22.40 -2.14 -5.17
C LEU A 113 23.86 -2.59 -4.98
N ASN A 114 24.54 -1.99 -4.00
CA ASN A 114 25.80 -2.52 -3.47
C ASN A 114 25.56 -3.31 -2.17
N VAL A 115 26.55 -4.07 -1.72
CA VAL A 115 26.52 -4.89 -0.49
C VAL A 115 26.12 -4.10 0.76
N THR A 116 26.42 -2.79 0.83
CA THR A 116 26.06 -1.94 1.98
C THR A 116 24.62 -1.43 1.95
N ASP A 117 23.92 -1.63 0.84
CA ASP A 117 22.61 -1.01 0.60
C ASP A 117 21.45 -1.92 1.03
N TYR A 118 21.73 -3.16 1.44
CA TYR A 118 20.69 -4.09 1.85
C TYR A 118 21.15 -5.16 2.84
N SER A 119 20.19 -5.94 3.35
CA SER A 119 20.41 -7.14 4.15
C SER A 119 19.35 -8.18 3.79
N LEU A 120 19.74 -9.45 3.76
CA LEU A 120 18.85 -10.57 3.45
C LEU A 120 18.55 -11.41 4.69
N TRP A 121 17.27 -11.71 4.88
CA TRP A 121 16.79 -12.55 5.97
C TRP A 121 15.97 -13.71 5.40
N PRO A 122 16.59 -14.88 5.18
CA PRO A 122 15.87 -16.05 4.70
C PRO A 122 14.94 -16.59 5.78
N SER A 123 13.78 -17.05 5.34
CA SER A 123 12.85 -17.81 6.19
C SER A 123 13.45 -19.16 6.61
N PRO A 124 12.92 -19.79 7.68
CA PRO A 124 13.34 -21.14 8.09
C PRO A 124 13.23 -22.19 6.98
N GLU A 125 12.21 -22.07 6.12
CA GLU A 125 11.95 -22.97 4.98
C GLU A 125 12.75 -22.60 3.72
N ARG A 126 13.42 -21.44 3.72
CA ARG A 126 14.26 -20.92 2.63
C ARG A 126 13.55 -20.72 1.28
N ASP A 127 12.22 -20.66 1.30
CA ASP A 127 11.37 -20.41 0.13
C ASP A 127 11.03 -18.92 -0.04
N VAL A 128 11.13 -18.17 1.07
CA VAL A 128 10.95 -16.72 1.15
C VAL A 128 12.17 -16.04 1.77
N ILE A 129 12.53 -14.88 1.24
CA ILE A 129 13.60 -14.02 1.76
C ILE A 129 13.07 -12.59 1.94
N LEU A 130 13.26 -12.04 3.14
CA LEU A 130 13.02 -10.63 3.41
C LEU A 130 14.28 -9.84 3.04
N ILE A 131 14.14 -8.92 2.10
CA ILE A 131 15.16 -7.96 1.72
C ILE A 131 14.89 -6.68 2.51
N GLN A 132 15.86 -6.23 3.31
CA GLN A 132 15.82 -4.96 4.01
C GLN A 132 16.81 -3.99 3.37
N LEU A 133 16.33 -2.92 2.77
CA LEU A 133 17.12 -1.88 2.13
C LEU A 133 17.55 -0.81 3.14
N SER A 134 18.71 -0.20 2.91
CA SER A 134 19.20 0.96 3.66
C SER A 134 18.41 2.22 3.33
N GLN A 135 17.84 2.30 2.12
CA GLN A 135 17.03 3.41 1.62
C GLN A 135 15.75 2.90 0.95
N PRO A 136 14.66 3.70 0.95
CA PRO A 136 13.41 3.35 0.27
C PRO A 136 13.63 3.12 -1.22
N LEU A 137 12.92 2.15 -1.79
CA LEU A 137 12.95 1.93 -3.23
C LEU A 137 12.36 3.16 -3.94
N SER A 138 13.16 3.85 -4.75
CA SER A 138 12.66 4.93 -5.60
C SER A 138 11.64 4.34 -6.59
N LYS A 139 10.50 5.01 -6.78
CA LYS A 139 9.44 4.55 -7.69
C LYS A 139 10.01 4.41 -9.12
N GLY A 140 10.40 3.20 -9.51
CA GLY A 140 11.01 2.93 -10.80
C GLY A 140 11.62 1.52 -10.85
N LEU A 141 10.77 0.50 -10.70
CA LEU A 141 11.02 -0.85 -11.22
C LEU A 141 10.08 -1.08 -12.39
#